data_AF-A0A389MK40-F1
#
_entry.id   AF-A0A389MK40-F1
#
_cell.length_a   1.000
_cell.length_b   1.000
_cell.length_c   1.000
_cell.angle_alpha   90.00
_cell.angle_beta   90.00
_cell.angle_gamma   90.00
#
_symmetry.space_group_name_H-M   'P 1'
#
loop_
_entity.id
_entity.type
_entity.pdbx_description
1 polymer ?
#
loop_
_entity_poly.entity_id
_entity_poly.type
_entity_poly.pdbx_seq_one_letter_code
_entity_poly.pdbx_strand_id
1 'polypeptide(L)'
;MILLDTNVISEPQRQAPNARVIDWIDAQALETLYLSAITVAELRAGIALMPTGKRRDSLHESLEKRLLPMFANRVLSFDMACTSAYAELLAKSRAAVWRLKRPMPSLRLSPWPTASPLPPATPALLRLSG
;
A
#
# COMPACT_ATOMS: atom_id res chain seq x y z
N MET A 1 -14.22 -11.82 12.00
CA MET A 1 -14.64 -10.53 11.42
C MET A 1 -13.44 -9.89 10.74
N ILE A 2 -13.54 -9.62 9.44
CA ILE A 2 -12.48 -9.07 8.60
C ILE A 2 -13.06 -7.86 7.86
N LEU A 3 -12.46 -6.69 8.03
CA LEU A 3 -12.85 -5.48 7.31
C LEU A 3 -12.07 -5.40 5.99
N LEU A 4 -12.78 -5.43 4.88
CA LEU A 4 -12.16 -5.37 3.55
C LEU A 4 -11.86 -3.93 3.15
N ASP A 5 -10.65 -3.73 2.63
CA ASP A 5 -10.23 -2.49 2.00
C ASP A 5 -10.69 -2.44 0.54
N THR A 6 -10.74 -1.24 -0.04
CA THR A 6 -11.23 -0.96 -1.39
C THR A 6 -10.42 -1.70 -2.46
N ASN A 7 -9.11 -1.84 -2.26
CA ASN A 7 -8.24 -2.58 -3.17
C ASN A 7 -8.61 -4.08 -3.25
N VAL A 8 -8.94 -4.72 -2.14
CA VAL A 8 -9.29 -6.15 -2.08
C VAL A 8 -10.65 -6.37 -2.71
N ILE A 9 -11.67 -5.60 -2.33
CA ILE A 9 -13.03 -5.80 -2.83
C ILE A 9 -13.20 -5.38 -4.30
N SER A 10 -12.35 -4.49 -4.81
CA SER A 10 -12.36 -4.10 -6.24
C SER A 10 -11.50 -5.00 -7.13
N GLU A 11 -10.63 -5.84 -6.57
CA GLU A 11 -9.71 -6.70 -7.32
C GLU A 11 -10.43 -7.62 -8.33
N PRO A 12 -11.57 -8.28 -8.00
CA PRO A 12 -12.30 -9.12 -8.96
C PRO A 12 -12.82 -8.37 -10.20
N GLN A 13 -12.91 -7.04 -10.16
CA GLN A 13 -13.39 -6.20 -11.26
C GLN A 13 -12.26 -5.73 -12.20
N ARG A 14 -10.99 -6.08 -11.90
CA ARG A 14 -9.84 -5.73 -12.73
C ARG A 14 -9.76 -6.63 -13.96
N GLN A 15 -9.17 -6.13 -15.04
CA GLN A 15 -8.97 -6.91 -16.27
C GLN A 15 -8.05 -8.12 -16.06
N ALA A 16 -7.06 -7.97 -15.18
CA ALA A 16 -6.13 -9.02 -14.78
C ALA A 16 -6.09 -9.05 -13.23
N PRO A 17 -7.02 -9.76 -12.57
CA PRO A 17 -7.07 -9.85 -11.12
C PRO A 17 -5.91 -10.68 -10.57
N ASN A 18 -5.40 -10.32 -9.40
CA ASN A 18 -4.43 -11.14 -8.68
C ASN A 18 -5.09 -12.40 -8.11
N ALA A 19 -4.75 -13.56 -8.65
CA ALA A 19 -5.31 -14.86 -8.23
C ALA A 19 -5.21 -15.10 -6.72
N ARG A 20 -4.12 -14.68 -6.07
CA ARG A 20 -3.97 -14.86 -4.61
C ARG A 20 -4.99 -14.09 -3.80
N VAL A 21 -5.42 -12.92 -4.29
CA VAL A 21 -6.46 -12.13 -3.63
C VAL A 21 -7.82 -12.79 -3.81
N ILE A 22 -8.09 -13.32 -5.00
CA ILE A 22 -9.33 -14.07 -5.28
C ILE A 22 -9.41 -15.32 -4.41
N ASP A 23 -8.37 -16.16 -4.41
CA ASP A 23 -8.30 -17.37 -3.61
C ASP A 23 -8.48 -17.07 -2.11
N TRP A 24 -7.90 -15.95 -1.64
CA TRP A 24 -8.05 -15.55 -0.25
C TRP A 24 -9.48 -15.12 0.09
N ILE A 25 -10.16 -14.36 -0.80
CA ILE A 25 -11.56 -13.97 -0.63
C ILE A 25 -12.45 -15.22 -0.58
N ASP A 26 -12.26 -16.14 -1.53
CA ASP A 26 -13.05 -17.36 -1.67
C ASP A 26 -12.86 -18.32 -0.48
N ALA A 27 -11.71 -18.26 0.19
CA ALA A 27 -11.44 -19.04 1.40
C ALA A 27 -12.12 -18.50 2.67
N GLN A 28 -12.70 -17.28 2.64
CA GLN A 28 -13.38 -16.71 3.80
C GLN A 28 -14.89 -17.01 3.76
N ALA A 29 -15.47 -17.34 4.90
CA ALA A 29 -16.93 -17.36 5.03
C ALA A 29 -17.48 -15.94 4.85
N LEU A 30 -18.44 -15.77 3.94
CA LEU A 30 -18.93 -14.47 3.53
C LEU A 30 -19.38 -13.63 4.72
N GLU A 31 -20.07 -14.23 5.70
CA GLU A 31 -20.60 -13.59 6.92
C GLU A 31 -19.51 -12.97 7.81
N THR A 32 -18.27 -13.42 7.65
CA THR A 32 -17.12 -12.90 8.40
C THR A 32 -16.50 -11.66 7.78
N LEU A 33 -16.84 -11.35 6.52
CA LEU A 33 -16.34 -10.19 5.78
C LEU A 33 -17.22 -8.96 6.02
N TYR A 34 -16.63 -7.78 6.13
CA TYR A 34 -17.32 -6.52 6.39
C TYR A 34 -16.76 -5.43 5.48
N LEU A 35 -17.58 -4.41 5.22
CA LEU A 35 -17.16 -3.20 4.53
C LEU A 35 -17.31 -2.01 5.45
N SER A 36 -16.50 -0.97 5.26
CA SER A 36 -16.77 0.33 5.88
C SER A 36 -17.62 1.18 4.95
N ALA A 37 -18.40 2.12 5.51
CA ALA A 37 -19.11 3.11 4.71
C ALA A 37 -18.14 3.96 3.85
N ILE A 38 -16.89 4.13 4.30
CA ILE A 38 -15.82 4.80 3.54
C ILE A 38 -15.45 3.99 2.31
N THR A 39 -15.21 2.68 2.47
CA THR A 39 -14.94 1.75 1.35
C THR A 39 -16.07 1.78 0.32
N VAL A 40 -17.33 1.79 0.76
CA VAL A 40 -18.49 1.92 -0.14
C VAL A 40 -18.48 3.28 -0.86
N ALA A 41 -18.16 4.36 -0.16
CA ALA A 41 -18.05 5.69 -0.78
C ALA A 41 -16.93 5.74 -1.83
N GLU A 42 -15.78 5.13 -1.57
CA GLU A 42 -14.66 5.04 -2.52
C GLU A 42 -15.03 4.25 -3.77
N LEU A 43 -15.73 3.11 -3.62
CA LEU A 43 -16.24 2.32 -4.76
C LEU A 43 -17.21 3.14 -5.62
N ARG A 44 -18.17 3.83 -4.99
CA ARG A 44 -19.13 4.70 -5.70
C ARG A 44 -18.44 5.85 -6.40
N ALA A 45 -17.47 6.50 -5.74
CA ALA A 45 -16.67 7.57 -6.34
C ALA A 45 -15.87 7.07 -7.54
N GLY A 46 -15.22 5.92 -7.42
CA GLY A 46 -14.48 5.30 -8.52
C GLY A 46 -15.34 5.07 -9.76
N ILE A 47 -16.57 4.58 -9.57
CA ILE A 47 -17.54 4.40 -10.67
C ILE A 47 -18.00 5.75 -11.22
N ALA A 48 -18.34 6.72 -10.36
CA ALA A 48 -18.83 8.03 -10.77
C ALA A 48 -17.80 8.83 -11.60
N LEU A 49 -16.50 8.64 -11.33
CA LEU A 49 -15.40 9.28 -12.06
C LEU A 49 -15.12 8.65 -13.44
N MET A 50 -15.72 7.50 -13.76
CA MET A 50 -15.55 6.89 -15.08
C MET A 50 -16.31 7.66 -16.17
N PRO A 51 -15.79 7.68 -17.42
CA PRO A 51 -16.55 8.19 -18.55
C PRO A 51 -17.92 7.50 -18.66
N THR A 52 -18.92 8.25 -19.12
CA THR A 52 -20.25 7.72 -19.40
C THR A 52 -20.17 6.56 -20.39
N GLY A 53 -20.90 5.48 -20.13
CA GLY A 53 -20.99 4.34 -21.04
C GLY A 53 -21.27 3.01 -20.34
N LYS A 54 -21.40 1.96 -21.17
CA LYS A 54 -21.83 0.62 -20.73
C LYS A 54 -21.05 0.06 -19.55
N ARG A 55 -19.72 0.28 -19.52
CA ARG A 55 -18.87 -0.23 -18.44
C ARG A 55 -19.19 0.42 -17.09
N ARG A 56 -19.37 1.74 -17.07
CA ARG A 56 -19.72 2.46 -15.84
C ARG A 56 -21.07 2.00 -15.31
N ASP A 57 -22.06 1.94 -16.20
CA ASP A 57 -23.43 1.61 -15.82
C ASP A 57 -23.53 0.14 -15.33
N SER A 58 -22.80 -0.78 -15.97
CA SER A 58 -22.70 -2.18 -15.54
C SER A 58 -22.02 -2.33 -14.17
N LEU A 59 -20.94 -1.58 -13.90
CA LEU A 59 -20.28 -1.60 -12.59
C LEU A 59 -21.17 -1.00 -11.50
N HIS A 60 -21.87 0.11 -11.81
CA HIS A 60 -22.82 0.72 -10.90
C HIS A 60 -23.93 -0.26 -10.52
N GLU A 61 -24.53 -0.91 -11.51
CA GLU A 61 -25.59 -1.90 -11.28
C GLU A 61 -25.08 -3.10 -10.49
N SER A 62 -23.89 -3.62 -10.83
CA SER A 62 -23.27 -4.73 -10.10
C SER A 62 -23.01 -4.37 -8.63
N LEU A 63 -22.50 -3.17 -8.37
CA LEU A 63 -22.25 -2.68 -7.00
C LEU A 63 -23.56 -2.60 -6.21
N GLU A 64 -24.56 -1.86 -6.70
CA GLU A 64 -25.77 -1.55 -5.94
C GLU A 64 -26.73 -2.74 -5.84
N LYS A 65 -26.82 -3.58 -6.88
CA LYS A 65 -27.82 -4.67 -6.93
C LYS A 65 -27.27 -6.05 -6.56
N ARG A 66 -25.95 -6.24 -6.55
CA ARG A 66 -25.34 -7.55 -6.25
C ARG A 66 -24.40 -7.47 -5.07
N LEU A 67 -23.39 -6.58 -5.14
CA LEU A 67 -22.35 -6.53 -4.12
C LEU A 67 -22.87 -6.02 -2.77
N LEU A 68 -23.43 -4.81 -2.72
CA LEU A 68 -23.88 -4.22 -1.45
C LEU A 68 -24.98 -5.05 -0.76
N PRO A 69 -25.96 -5.65 -1.46
CA PRO A 69 -26.92 -6.55 -0.83
C PRO A 69 -26.30 -7.76 -0.15
N MET A 70 -25.18 -8.31 -0.67
CA MET A 70 -24.47 -9.40 0.01
C MET A 70 -23.95 -8.96 1.38
N PHE A 71 -23.56 -7.69 1.54
CA PHE A 71 -23.05 -7.11 2.79
C PHE A 71 -24.14 -6.41 3.62
N ALA A 72 -25.42 -6.71 3.39
CA ALA A 72 -26.50 -6.18 4.22
C ALA A 72 -26.21 -6.42 5.72
N ASN A 73 -26.40 -5.38 6.55
CA ASN A 73 -26.06 -5.36 7.98
C ASN A 73 -24.58 -5.56 8.33
N ARG A 74 -23.68 -5.54 7.34
CA ARG A 74 -22.22 -5.71 7.51
C ARG A 74 -21.43 -4.57 6.86
N VAL A 75 -22.10 -3.45 6.63
CA VAL A 75 -21.47 -2.17 6.30
C VAL A 75 -21.39 -1.35 7.59
N LEU A 76 -20.17 -1.11 8.06
CA LEU A 76 -19.91 -0.37 9.30
C LEU A 76 -19.85 1.14 9.03
N SER A 77 -20.65 1.90 9.75
CA SER A 77 -20.66 3.37 9.68
C SER A 77 -19.41 3.98 10.30
N PHE A 78 -18.94 5.08 9.73
CA PHE A 78 -17.99 5.97 10.40
C PHE A 78 -18.77 7.06 11.13
N ASP A 79 -18.83 6.96 12.46
CA ASP A 79 -19.62 7.84 13.32
C ASP A 79 -18.73 8.64 14.30
N MET A 80 -19.36 9.41 15.19
CA MET A 80 -18.65 10.20 16.19
C MET A 80 -17.78 9.35 17.12
N ALA A 81 -18.19 8.10 17.43
CA ALA A 81 -17.40 7.21 18.29
C ALA A 81 -16.10 6.77 17.61
N CYS A 82 -16.10 6.66 16.28
CA CYS A 82 -14.91 6.32 15.50
C CYS A 82 -13.85 7.44 15.47
N THR A 83 -14.23 8.69 15.73
CA THR A 83 -13.36 9.87 15.53
C THR A 83 -12.14 9.90 16.46
N SER A 84 -12.28 9.45 17.71
CA SER A 84 -11.18 9.42 18.68
C SER A 84 -10.11 8.41 18.26
N ALA A 85 -10.51 7.17 17.93
CA ALA A 85 -9.58 6.14 17.44
C ALA A 85 -8.90 6.57 16.13
N TYR A 86 -9.64 7.19 15.21
CA TYR A 86 -9.09 7.75 13.98
C TYR A 86 -8.01 8.81 14.26
N ALA A 87 -8.28 9.77 15.15
CA ALA A 87 -7.34 10.83 15.49
C ALA A 87 -6.04 10.26 16.09
N GLU A 88 -6.14 9.27 16.98
CA GLU A 88 -4.98 8.59 17.55
C GLU A 88 -4.15 7.84 16.50
N LEU A 89 -4.81 7.08 15.61
CA LEU A 89 -4.13 6.35 14.54
C LEU A 89 -3.43 7.30 13.57
N LEU A 90 -4.05 8.44 13.26
CA LEU A 90 -3.46 9.47 12.41
C LEU A 90 -2.24 10.13 13.08
N ALA A 91 -2.31 10.42 14.37
CA ALA A 91 -1.18 10.97 15.12
C ALA A 91 0.00 9.98 15.16
N LYS A 92 -0.28 8.70 15.43
CA LYS A 92 0.73 7.62 15.44
C LYS A 92 1.37 7.41 14.07
N SER A 93 0.57 7.37 12.99
CA SER A 93 1.09 7.18 11.63
C SER A 93 1.95 8.34 11.17
N ARG A 94 1.55 9.59 11.46
CA ARG A 94 2.38 10.77 11.16
C ARG A 94 3.69 10.74 11.93
N ALA A 95 3.67 10.39 13.22
CA ALA A 95 4.91 10.25 13.99
C ALA A 95 5.87 9.20 13.39
N ALA A 96 5.34 8.10 12.85
CA ALA A 96 6.11 7.08 12.15
C ALA A 96 6.65 7.57 10.78
N VAL A 97 5.82 8.27 10.00
CA VAL A 97 6.24 8.88 8.72
C VAL A 97 7.31 9.95 8.95
N TRP A 98 7.20 10.77 10.00
CA TRP A 98 8.24 11.73 10.40
C TRP A 98 9.54 11.04 10.84
N ARG A 99 9.48 9.83 11.44
CA ARG A 99 10.68 9.04 11.72
C ARG A 99 11.36 8.50 10.46
N LEU A 100 10.59 8.10 9.44
CA LEU A 100 11.11 7.66 8.15
C LEU A 100 11.63 8.82 7.27
N LYS A 101 11.04 10.01 7.40
CA LYS A 101 11.44 11.23 6.67
C LYS A 101 12.39 12.14 7.44
N ARG A 102 12.85 11.76 8.63
CA ARG A 102 13.94 12.50 9.29
C ARG A 102 15.18 12.39 8.38
N PRO A 103 15.83 13.50 8.00
CA PRO A 103 17.19 13.40 7.50
C PRO A 103 17.99 12.67 8.58
N MET A 104 18.74 11.64 8.19
CA MET A 104 19.63 10.95 9.12
C MET A 104 20.41 12.02 9.91
N PRO A 105 20.48 11.92 11.26
CA PRO A 105 21.34 12.83 12.01
C PRO A 105 22.70 12.71 11.38
N SER A 106 23.23 13.83 10.88
CA SER A 106 24.41 13.92 10.04
C SER A 106 25.42 12.84 10.40
N LEU A 107 25.39 11.74 9.64
CA LEU A 107 26.59 10.98 9.35
C LEU A 107 27.47 12.01 8.68
N ARG A 108 28.31 12.64 9.50
CA ARG A 108 29.42 13.46 9.07
C ARG A 108 30.15 12.54 8.10
N LEU A 109 29.92 12.74 6.81
CA LEU A 109 30.66 12.07 5.76
C LEU A 109 32.11 12.46 6.03
N SER A 110 32.83 11.61 6.73
CA SER A 110 34.28 11.59 6.63
C SER A 110 34.55 11.56 5.14
N PRO A 111 35.34 12.50 4.58
CA PRO A 111 35.64 12.46 3.17
C PRO A 111 36.17 11.06 2.86
N TRP A 112 35.51 10.39 1.93
CA TRP A 112 35.97 9.13 1.39
C TRP A 112 37.44 9.30 0.99
N PRO A 113 38.37 8.40 1.37
CA PRO A 113 39.77 8.59 1.03
C PRO A 113 39.88 8.63 -0.49
N THR A 114 40.18 9.80 -1.04
CA THR A 114 40.57 9.95 -2.44
C THR A 114 41.78 9.06 -2.66
N ALA A 115 41.57 8.01 -3.45
CA ALA A 115 42.54 7.21 -4.17
C ALA A 115 43.98 7.31 -3.66
N SER A 116 44.40 6.32 -2.85
CA SER A 116 45.82 5.96 -2.82
C SER A 116 46.23 5.52 -4.23
N PRO A 117 47.26 6.12 -4.85
CA PRO A 117 47.84 5.54 -6.04
C PRO A 117 48.59 4.27 -5.63
N LEU A 118 48.26 3.16 -6.28
CA LEU A 118 49.04 1.92 -6.26
C LEU A 118 50.52 2.23 -6.51
N PRO A 119 51.47 1.57 -5.82
CA PRO A 119 52.88 1.77 -6.09
C PRO A 119 53.25 1.19 -7.47
N PRO A 120 54.16 1.81 -8.22
CA PRO A 120 54.64 1.25 -9.48
C PRO A 120 55.47 0.00 -9.21
N ALA A 121 55.15 -1.08 -9.94
CA ALA A 121 56.03 -2.23 -10.07
C ALA A 121 57.30 -1.80 -10.83
N THR A 122 58.48 -2.13 -10.32
CA THR A 122 59.73 -2.08 -11.08
C THR A 122 60.55 -3.35 -10.79
N PRO A 123 61.01 -4.07 -11.83
CA PRO A 123 61.95 -5.17 -11.71
C PRO A 123 63.39 -4.69 -11.99
N ALA A 124 64.40 -5.19 -11.26
CA ALA A 124 65.75 -5.53 -11.77
C ALA A 124 66.79 -5.71 -10.65
N LEU A 125 67.25 -6.96 -10.52
CA LEU A 125 68.65 -7.44 -10.51
C LEU A 125 69.84 -6.54 -10.08
N LEU A 126 70.64 -7.13 -9.16
CA LEU A 126 72.13 -7.21 -9.10
C LEU A 126 73.00 -5.94 -8.96
N ARG A 127 73.71 -5.86 -7.81
CA ARG A 127 75.19 -5.80 -7.64
C ARG A 127 75.51 -5.53 -6.15
N LEU A 128 76.16 -6.45 -5.43
CA LEU A 128 77.62 -6.59 -5.21
C LEU A 128 78.28 -5.53 -4.30
N SER A 129 78.91 -6.07 -3.26
CA SER A 129 80.15 -5.61 -2.57
C SER A 129 80.04 -4.64 -1.40
N GLY A 130 80.57 -5.09 -0.26
CA GLY A 130 80.82 -4.34 0.97
C GLY A 130 80.88 -5.27 2.17
#